data_AF-A0A8T4DS53-F1
#
_entry.id   AF-A0A8T4DS53-F1
#
_cell.length_a   1.000
_cell.length_b   1.000
_cell.length_c   1.000
_cell.angle_alpha   90.00
_cell.angle_beta   90.00
_cell.angle_gamma   90.00
#
_symmetry.space_group_name_H-M   'P 1'
#
loop_
_entity.id
_entity.type
_entity.pdbx_description
1 polymer ?
#
loop_
_entity_poly.entity_id
_entity_poly.type
_entity_poly.pdbx_seq_one_letter_code
_entity_poly.pdbx_strand_id
1 'polypeptide(L)'
;MRWEYMLDTADVTRQFIETIIDIIGRKTSEEYAAVAIRNLLKKLEKSYSFLQAIEIKNSRTLELEGTVKVQEQLNTISPLEVGLSLQELLRTIMKSLGKTAGYFFIRETREKIGINYDRFLLKSMDLDLSLMQSMFIVEKKTVHLLDLQNSDILRRFLKVLIDVVEKQTSKAFAINTIKQHVDVLKQHYPFLTYLSMNDVRYTLGTEEIALQPQINTIEPQDVGRAIKSILQEIEKTLSEIGRNSIVGDLKGQLTFEYLGKLNEMGVALTSQNVGYNALFSQVIKTLVDALSKKSSENNAISLVNSFLRKNDNKYEFLKKIKVEPSVHQDEPYHIIISDTFDTISDTDVRRAIQQLLENILQSLEKQNSEDFIQQFKESLDKKYLLKIEEIGVNFHMIELHQAMSP
;
A
#
# COMPACT_ATOMS: atom_id res chain seq x y z
N MET A 1 16.74 -19.47 -39.57
CA MET A 1 17.22 -20.49 -38.62
C MET A 1 17.50 -19.78 -37.30
N ARG A 2 16.56 -19.83 -36.34
CA ARG A 2 16.72 -19.17 -35.03
C ARG A 2 17.54 -20.12 -34.17
N TRP A 3 18.76 -19.72 -33.84
CA TRP A 3 19.54 -20.36 -32.80
C TRP A 3 18.88 -20.00 -31.46
N GLU A 4 18.03 -20.87 -30.92
CA GLU A 4 17.70 -20.82 -29.50
C GLU A 4 19.00 -21.18 -28.76
N TYR A 5 19.65 -20.19 -28.16
CA TYR A 5 20.72 -20.44 -27.20
C TYR A 5 20.13 -21.33 -26.10
N MET A 6 20.57 -22.58 -26.05
CA MET A 6 20.21 -23.49 -24.97
C MET A 6 20.98 -23.01 -23.73
N LEU A 7 20.31 -22.27 -22.86
CA LEU A 7 20.88 -21.81 -21.60
C LEU A 7 21.29 -23.03 -20.76
N ASP A 8 22.49 -22.99 -20.21
CA ASP A 8 23.00 -24.02 -19.30
C ASP A 8 23.22 -23.46 -17.89
N THR A 9 23.46 -24.36 -16.93
CA THR A 9 23.61 -24.01 -15.52
C THR A 9 24.74 -23.01 -15.28
N ALA A 10 25.86 -23.16 -15.98
CA ALA A 10 27.03 -22.29 -15.87
C ALA A 10 26.72 -20.87 -16.37
N ASP A 11 26.08 -20.75 -17.53
CA ASP A 11 25.71 -19.48 -18.15
C ASP A 11 24.67 -18.74 -17.31
N VAL A 12 23.62 -19.43 -16.85
CA VAL A 12 22.60 -18.81 -15.98
C VAL A 12 23.21 -18.37 -14.65
N THR A 13 24.11 -19.16 -14.07
CA THR A 13 24.80 -18.79 -12.83
C THR A 13 25.69 -17.56 -13.03
N ARG A 14 26.42 -17.49 -14.15
CA ARG A 14 27.25 -16.33 -14.51
C ARG A 14 26.38 -15.07 -14.60
N GLN A 15 25.32 -15.12 -15.40
CA GLN A 15 24.41 -13.99 -15.60
C GLN A 15 23.76 -13.53 -14.29
N PHE A 16 23.38 -14.47 -13.43
CA PHE A 16 22.77 -14.18 -12.13
C PHE A 16 23.73 -13.40 -11.21
N ILE A 17 24.98 -13.85 -11.12
CA ILE A 17 26.01 -13.23 -10.27
C ILE A 17 26.42 -11.87 -10.82
N GLU A 18 26.58 -11.74 -12.14
CA GLU A 18 26.82 -10.44 -12.80
C GLU A 18 25.69 -9.44 -12.50
N THR A 19 24.44 -9.89 -12.59
CA THR A 19 23.27 -9.06 -12.30
C THR A 19 23.28 -8.57 -10.85
N ILE A 20 23.61 -9.45 -9.89
CA ILE A 20 23.73 -9.06 -8.47
C ILE A 20 24.86 -8.04 -8.27
N ILE A 21 26.02 -8.26 -8.88
CA ILE A 21 27.17 -7.35 -8.76
C ILE A 21 26.82 -5.98 -9.34
N ASP A 22 26.21 -5.92 -10.52
CA ASP A 22 25.78 -4.66 -11.15
C ASP A 22 24.75 -3.91 -10.28
N ILE A 23 23.79 -4.63 -9.67
CA ILE A 23 22.78 -3.99 -8.82
C ILE A 23 23.41 -3.37 -7.58
N ILE A 24 24.30 -4.09 -6.89
CA ILE A 24 25.00 -3.59 -5.70
C ILE A 24 26.00 -2.49 -6.08
N GLY A 25 26.69 -2.66 -7.21
CA GLY A 25 27.70 -1.74 -7.71
C GLY A 25 27.15 -0.35 -7.97
N ARG A 26 25.93 -0.24 -8.53
CA ARG A 26 25.26 1.06 -8.74
C ARG A 26 24.98 1.86 -7.47
N LYS A 27 24.90 1.21 -6.30
CA LYS A 27 24.65 1.87 -5.01
C LYS A 27 25.92 2.06 -4.19
N THR A 28 27.03 1.47 -4.61
CA THR A 28 28.32 1.51 -3.93
C THR A 28 29.43 1.74 -4.97
N SER A 29 30.28 0.75 -5.21
CA SER A 29 31.14 0.66 -6.40
C SER A 29 31.15 -0.78 -6.90
N GLU A 30 31.40 -0.99 -8.18
CA GLU A 30 31.48 -2.33 -8.77
C GLU A 30 32.59 -3.16 -8.10
N GLU A 31 33.73 -2.54 -7.76
CA GLU A 31 34.80 -3.17 -6.97
C GLU A 31 34.28 -3.73 -5.64
N TYR A 32 33.55 -2.88 -4.90
CA TYR A 32 33.06 -3.22 -3.58
C TYR A 32 32.03 -4.34 -3.67
N ALA A 33 31.12 -4.27 -4.65
CA ALA A 33 30.14 -5.31 -4.95
C ALA A 33 30.83 -6.64 -5.30
N ALA A 34 31.80 -6.63 -6.22
CA ALA A 34 32.55 -7.82 -6.62
C ALA A 34 33.27 -8.48 -5.43
N VAL A 35 33.92 -7.69 -4.57
CA VAL A 35 34.59 -8.19 -3.36
C VAL A 35 33.58 -8.76 -2.37
N ALA A 36 32.46 -8.07 -2.14
CA ALA A 36 31.42 -8.53 -1.22
C ALA A 36 30.82 -9.88 -1.67
N ILE A 37 30.46 -9.99 -2.95
CA ILE A 37 29.90 -11.24 -3.51
C ILE A 37 30.95 -12.36 -3.49
N ARG A 38 32.21 -12.08 -3.85
CA ARG A 38 33.31 -13.06 -3.76
C ARG A 38 33.47 -13.61 -2.35
N ASN A 39 33.41 -12.75 -1.33
CA ASN A 39 33.50 -13.16 0.07
C ASN A 39 32.27 -13.96 0.52
N LEU A 40 31.08 -13.67 0.00
CA LEU A 40 29.88 -14.46 0.28
C LEU A 40 29.94 -15.85 -0.37
N LEU A 41 30.34 -15.94 -1.64
CA LEU A 41 30.55 -17.22 -2.33
C LEU A 41 31.55 -18.10 -1.56
N LYS A 42 32.70 -17.52 -1.14
CA LYS A 42 33.68 -18.23 -0.29
C LYS A 42 33.14 -18.73 1.04
N LYS A 43 32.16 -18.04 1.63
CA LYS A 43 31.51 -18.52 2.86
C LYS A 43 30.58 -19.71 2.57
N LEU A 44 29.87 -19.64 1.45
CA LEU A 44 28.95 -20.68 0.99
C LEU A 44 29.67 -21.92 0.45
N GLU A 45 30.93 -21.82 0.00
CA GLU A 45 31.77 -22.97 -0.41
C GLU A 45 31.84 -24.07 0.65
N LYS A 46 31.68 -23.73 1.94
CA LYS A 46 31.64 -24.71 3.03
C LYS A 46 30.46 -25.67 2.93
N SER A 47 29.34 -25.20 2.38
CA SER A 47 28.10 -25.97 2.20
C SER A 47 27.94 -26.44 0.74
N TYR A 48 28.53 -25.72 -0.21
CA TYR A 48 28.42 -25.98 -1.65
C TYR A 48 29.80 -25.88 -2.30
N SER A 49 30.56 -26.98 -2.28
CA SER A 49 31.96 -26.99 -2.75
C SER A 49 32.11 -26.62 -4.23
N PHE A 50 31.09 -26.84 -5.05
CA PHE A 50 31.11 -26.47 -6.47
C PHE A 50 31.14 -24.96 -6.71
N LEU A 51 30.85 -24.11 -5.72
CA LEU A 51 30.95 -22.66 -5.86
C LEU A 51 32.39 -22.18 -6.14
N GLN A 52 33.41 -23.01 -5.83
CA GLN A 52 34.80 -22.76 -6.23
C GLN A 52 34.99 -22.66 -7.75
N ALA A 53 34.02 -23.14 -8.53
CA ALA A 53 33.98 -23.04 -10.00
C ALA A 53 33.66 -21.60 -10.49
N ILE A 54 33.32 -20.68 -9.59
CA ILE A 54 32.95 -19.30 -9.89
C ILE A 54 34.10 -18.38 -9.51
N GLU A 55 34.65 -17.69 -10.50
CA GLU A 55 35.71 -16.71 -10.34
C GLU A 55 35.18 -15.30 -10.62
N ILE A 56 35.30 -14.40 -9.65
CA ILE A 56 34.99 -12.97 -9.83
C ILE A 56 36.30 -12.22 -10.01
N LYS A 57 36.54 -11.65 -11.19
CA LYS A 57 37.78 -10.94 -11.52
C LYS A 57 37.88 -9.61 -10.77
N ASN A 58 39.09 -9.07 -10.62
CA ASN A 58 39.27 -7.70 -10.12
C ASN A 58 39.11 -6.71 -11.27
N SER A 59 38.36 -5.63 -11.03
CA SER A 59 37.99 -4.63 -12.04
C SER A 59 39.16 -3.83 -12.62
N ARG A 60 40.37 -3.91 -12.05
CA ARG A 60 41.58 -3.22 -12.54
C ARG A 60 42.08 -3.73 -13.91
N THR A 61 41.46 -4.76 -14.48
CA THR A 61 41.88 -5.46 -15.71
C THR A 61 40.81 -5.50 -16.80
N LEU A 62 39.71 -4.74 -16.67
CA LEU A 62 38.56 -4.81 -17.57
C LEU A 62 38.74 -3.93 -18.82
N GLU A 63 39.24 -4.52 -19.91
CA GLU A 63 38.94 -3.98 -21.25
C GLU A 63 38.20 -4.97 -22.17
N LEU A 64 38.17 -6.29 -21.92
CA LEU A 64 37.60 -7.23 -22.92
C LEU A 64 36.86 -8.50 -22.40
N GLU A 65 36.84 -8.83 -21.10
CA GLU A 65 36.14 -10.04 -20.61
C GLU A 65 35.29 -9.74 -19.36
N GLY A 66 34.08 -10.29 -19.27
CA GLY A 66 33.11 -10.03 -18.19
C GLY A 66 33.65 -10.25 -16.75
N THR A 67 33.01 -9.57 -15.79
CA THR A 67 33.41 -9.52 -14.37
C THR A 67 33.35 -10.87 -13.65
N VAL A 68 32.56 -11.83 -14.17
CA VAL A 68 32.36 -13.16 -13.60
C VAL A 68 32.70 -14.24 -14.63
N LYS A 69 33.52 -15.22 -14.23
CA LYS A 69 33.82 -16.43 -15.00
C LYS A 69 33.28 -17.63 -14.24
N VAL A 70 32.47 -18.45 -14.91
CA VAL A 70 31.94 -19.70 -14.34
C VAL A 70 32.47 -20.86 -15.18
N GLN A 71 33.07 -21.85 -14.54
CA GLN A 71 33.62 -23.02 -15.23
C GLN A 71 32.50 -23.97 -15.67
N GLU A 72 32.62 -24.54 -16.88
CA GLU A 72 31.63 -25.46 -17.46
C GLU A 72 31.34 -26.70 -16.60
N GLN A 73 32.26 -27.08 -15.70
CA GLN A 73 32.03 -28.17 -14.74
C GLN A 73 30.76 -27.96 -13.88
N LEU A 74 30.30 -26.71 -13.71
CA LEU A 74 29.05 -26.41 -13.03
C LEU A 74 27.83 -27.04 -13.74
N ASN A 75 27.91 -27.28 -15.06
CA ASN A 75 26.87 -27.98 -15.82
C ASN A 75 26.71 -29.46 -15.46
N THR A 76 27.71 -30.04 -14.76
CA THR A 76 27.63 -31.43 -14.26
C THR A 76 26.93 -31.52 -12.90
N ILE A 77 26.71 -30.39 -12.22
CA ILE A 77 26.01 -30.32 -10.94
C ILE A 77 24.51 -30.23 -11.18
N SER A 78 23.73 -30.84 -10.28
CA SER A 78 22.27 -30.76 -10.33
C SER A 78 21.82 -29.29 -10.37
N PRO A 79 21.03 -28.86 -11.37
CA PRO A 79 20.53 -27.49 -11.44
C PRO A 79 19.76 -27.04 -10.19
N LEU A 80 19.07 -27.97 -9.52
CA LEU A 80 18.37 -27.72 -8.26
C LEU A 80 19.35 -27.40 -7.12
N GLU A 81 20.48 -28.10 -7.06
CA GLU A 81 21.50 -27.88 -6.03
C GLU A 81 22.20 -26.53 -6.22
N VAL A 82 22.48 -26.17 -7.48
CA VAL A 82 22.97 -24.82 -7.83
C VAL A 82 21.92 -23.77 -7.45
N GLY A 83 20.65 -24.00 -7.77
CA GLY A 83 19.54 -23.13 -7.37
C GLY A 83 19.45 -22.88 -5.87
N LEU A 84 19.59 -23.93 -5.04
CA LEU A 84 19.63 -23.80 -3.57
C LEU A 84 20.77 -22.90 -3.10
N SER A 85 21.97 -23.04 -3.70
CA SER A 85 23.11 -22.19 -3.36
C SER A 85 22.87 -20.72 -3.72
N LEU A 86 22.21 -20.45 -4.86
CA LEU A 86 21.85 -19.10 -5.29
C LEU A 86 20.74 -18.49 -4.42
N GLN A 87 19.76 -19.31 -3.99
CA GLN A 87 18.78 -18.90 -2.99
C GLN A 87 19.45 -18.46 -1.69
N GLU A 88 20.43 -19.23 -1.20
CA GLU A 88 21.13 -18.94 0.04
C GLU A 88 22.01 -17.68 -0.05
N LEU A 89 22.66 -17.48 -1.21
CA LEU A 89 23.35 -16.24 -1.54
C LEU A 89 22.40 -15.04 -1.47
N LEU A 90 21.26 -15.10 -2.17
CA LEU A 90 20.25 -14.03 -2.15
C LEU A 90 19.72 -13.77 -0.73
N ARG A 91 19.36 -14.81 0.02
CA ARG A 91 18.90 -14.67 1.41
C ARG A 91 19.93 -13.96 2.27
N THR A 92 21.21 -14.29 2.10
CA THR A 92 22.31 -13.68 2.85
C THR A 92 22.48 -12.19 2.50
N ILE A 93 22.39 -11.85 1.22
CA ILE A 93 22.41 -10.45 0.75
C ILE A 93 21.19 -9.69 1.29
N MET A 94 20.00 -10.27 1.17
CA MET A 94 18.77 -9.62 1.64
C MET A 94 18.75 -9.41 3.15
N LYS A 95 19.36 -10.30 3.94
CA LYS A 95 19.50 -10.13 5.39
C LYS A 95 20.44 -8.99 5.76
N SER A 96 21.46 -8.71 4.94
CA SER A 96 22.37 -7.57 5.16
C SER A 96 21.79 -6.24 4.67
N LEU A 97 20.81 -6.29 3.76
CA LEU A 97 20.06 -5.13 3.29
C LEU A 97 18.89 -4.80 4.24
N GLY A 98 18.67 -3.52 4.53
CA GLY A 98 17.50 -3.06 5.29
C GLY A 98 16.16 -3.36 4.58
N LYS A 99 15.04 -3.27 5.30
CA LYS A 99 13.67 -3.68 4.86
C LYS A 99 13.31 -3.22 3.44
N THR A 100 13.45 -1.93 3.16
CA THR A 100 13.10 -1.33 1.87
C THR A 100 14.08 -1.72 0.77
N ALA A 101 15.36 -1.81 1.12
CA ALA A 101 16.43 -2.17 0.18
C ALA A 101 16.33 -3.64 -0.26
N GLY A 102 16.03 -4.57 0.65
CA GLY A 102 15.87 -5.99 0.31
C GLY A 102 14.69 -6.27 -0.62
N TYR A 103 13.55 -5.57 -0.43
CA TYR A 103 12.39 -5.70 -1.33
C TYR A 103 12.68 -5.19 -2.74
N PHE A 104 13.29 -4.00 -2.85
CA PHE A 104 13.64 -3.44 -4.16
C PHE A 104 14.74 -4.23 -4.84
N PHE A 105 15.65 -4.82 -4.07
CA PHE A 105 16.74 -5.63 -4.58
C PHE A 105 16.25 -6.86 -5.36
N ILE A 106 15.33 -7.68 -4.80
CA ILE A 106 14.82 -8.85 -5.54
C ILE A 106 14.05 -8.44 -6.80
N ARG A 107 13.23 -7.40 -6.71
CA ARG A 107 12.47 -6.89 -7.86
C ARG A 107 13.41 -6.49 -8.99
N GLU A 108 14.45 -5.76 -8.65
CA GLU A 108 15.43 -5.26 -9.59
C GLU A 108 16.29 -6.39 -10.19
N THR A 109 16.64 -7.41 -9.40
CA THR A 109 17.29 -8.64 -9.90
C THR A 109 16.43 -9.32 -10.95
N ARG A 110 15.13 -9.50 -10.69
CA ARG A 110 14.20 -10.11 -11.66
C ARG A 110 14.06 -9.27 -12.94
N GLU A 111 13.98 -7.95 -12.81
CA GLU A 111 13.86 -7.04 -13.96
C GLU A 111 15.13 -7.03 -14.82
N LYS A 112 16.31 -7.09 -14.21
CA LYS A 112 17.59 -7.00 -14.93
C LYS A 112 18.11 -8.31 -15.50
N ILE A 113 17.79 -9.45 -14.88
CA ILE A 113 18.36 -10.73 -15.32
C ILE A 113 17.83 -11.18 -16.69
N GLY A 114 16.64 -10.69 -17.08
CA GLY A 114 16.02 -11.00 -18.37
C GLY A 114 15.15 -12.26 -18.33
N ILE A 115 14.10 -12.24 -19.15
CA ILE A 115 12.99 -13.21 -19.12
C ILE A 115 13.45 -14.66 -19.32
N ASN A 116 14.46 -14.89 -20.17
CA ASN A 116 14.93 -16.24 -20.47
C ASN A 116 15.67 -16.87 -19.29
N TYR A 117 16.50 -16.08 -18.60
CA TYR A 117 17.23 -16.51 -17.41
C TYR A 117 16.28 -16.70 -16.22
N ASP A 118 15.36 -15.76 -15.99
CA ASP A 118 14.32 -15.87 -14.95
C ASP A 118 13.48 -17.16 -15.12
N ARG A 119 13.11 -17.49 -16.36
CA ARG A 119 12.41 -18.74 -16.67
C ARG A 119 13.25 -19.99 -16.37
N PHE A 120 14.55 -19.98 -16.67
CA PHE A 120 15.43 -21.11 -16.37
C PHE A 120 15.63 -21.28 -14.87
N LEU A 121 15.83 -20.18 -14.14
CA LEU A 121 15.91 -20.16 -12.68
C LEU A 121 14.67 -20.80 -12.06
N LEU A 122 13.47 -20.40 -12.50
CA LEU A 122 12.22 -20.94 -12.00
C LEU A 122 12.04 -22.43 -12.36
N LYS A 123 12.23 -22.80 -13.63
CA LYS A 123 11.86 -24.15 -14.11
C LYS A 123 12.90 -25.22 -13.84
N SER A 124 14.18 -24.86 -13.88
CA SER A 124 15.29 -25.82 -13.82
C SER A 124 16.01 -25.78 -12.48
N MET A 125 16.11 -24.60 -11.85
CA MET A 125 16.84 -24.41 -10.59
C MET A 125 15.94 -24.24 -9.36
N ASP A 126 14.61 -24.26 -9.53
CA ASP A 126 13.64 -24.01 -8.44
C ASP A 126 13.90 -22.69 -7.68
N LEU A 127 14.42 -21.68 -8.38
CA LEU A 127 14.68 -20.35 -7.85
C LEU A 127 13.56 -19.40 -8.29
N ASP A 128 12.49 -19.31 -7.51
CA ASP A 128 11.39 -18.36 -7.74
C ASP A 128 11.66 -17.02 -7.03
N LEU A 129 12.16 -16.04 -7.80
CA LEU A 129 12.40 -14.68 -7.30
C LEU A 129 11.11 -13.98 -6.83
N SER A 130 9.95 -14.29 -7.43
CA SER A 130 8.67 -13.70 -7.05
C SER A 130 8.17 -14.26 -5.72
N LEU A 131 8.31 -15.57 -5.51
CA LEU A 131 8.03 -16.22 -4.24
C LEU A 131 8.98 -15.71 -3.16
N MET A 132 10.29 -15.62 -3.42
CA MET A 132 11.27 -15.10 -2.47
C MET A 132 10.95 -13.66 -2.05
N GLN A 133 10.52 -12.81 -2.99
CA GLN A 133 10.05 -11.46 -2.69
C GLN A 133 8.84 -11.47 -1.76
N SER A 134 7.85 -12.32 -2.05
CA SER A 134 6.64 -12.46 -1.25
C SER A 134 6.95 -12.99 0.16
N MET A 135 7.81 -14.01 0.28
CA MET A 135 8.26 -14.57 1.55
C MET A 135 9.02 -13.53 2.39
N PHE A 136 9.89 -12.72 1.79
CA PHE A 136 10.60 -11.68 2.52
C PHE A 136 9.65 -10.64 3.12
N ILE A 137 8.60 -10.27 2.39
CA ILE A 137 7.54 -9.39 2.91
C ILE A 137 6.83 -10.04 4.08
N VAL A 138 6.49 -11.34 3.98
CA VAL A 138 5.80 -12.08 5.04
C VAL A 138 6.70 -12.26 6.27
N GLU A 139 7.93 -12.75 6.11
CA GLU A 139 8.89 -12.94 7.22
C GLU A 139 9.13 -11.62 7.97
N LYS A 140 9.35 -10.51 7.26
CA LYS A 140 9.52 -9.19 7.89
C LYS A 140 8.24 -8.64 8.52
N LYS A 141 7.06 -8.95 7.97
CA LYS A 141 5.76 -8.62 8.60
C LYS A 141 5.54 -9.44 9.88
N THR A 142 5.94 -10.70 9.90
CA THR A 142 5.68 -11.64 11.00
C THR A 142 6.66 -11.44 12.16
N VAL A 143 7.92 -11.10 11.89
CA VAL A 143 8.96 -10.91 12.92
C VAL A 143 8.81 -9.59 13.72
N HIS A 144 8.11 -8.57 13.19
CA HIS A 144 7.97 -7.26 13.88
C HIS A 144 6.59 -6.98 14.52
N LEU A 145 5.56 -7.77 14.21
CA LEU A 145 4.26 -7.67 14.93
C LEU A 145 4.35 -8.14 16.39
N LEU A 146 5.34 -8.97 16.70
CA LEU A 146 5.56 -9.58 18.01
C LEU A 146 6.30 -8.66 19.01
N ASP A 147 7.01 -7.63 18.55
CA ASP A 147 7.83 -6.76 19.42
C ASP A 147 7.16 -5.42 19.79
N LEU A 148 6.11 -5.00 19.07
CA LEU A 148 5.43 -3.74 19.37
C LEU A 148 4.57 -3.88 20.63
N GLN A 149 4.99 -3.26 21.72
CA GLN A 149 4.23 -3.25 22.97
C GLN A 149 3.13 -2.18 22.92
N ASN A 150 2.14 -2.31 23.82
CA ASN A 150 1.03 -1.36 23.92
C ASN A 150 1.50 0.10 24.07
N SER A 151 2.58 0.32 24.84
CA SER A 151 3.19 1.64 25.03
C SER A 151 3.71 2.21 23.71
N ASP A 152 4.29 1.39 22.84
CA ASP A 152 4.83 1.85 21.56
C ASP A 152 3.70 2.26 20.62
N ILE A 153 2.66 1.42 20.55
CA ILE A 153 1.47 1.68 19.74
C ILE A 153 0.77 2.96 20.19
N LEU A 154 0.48 3.09 21.49
CA LEU A 154 -0.21 4.27 22.03
C LEU A 154 0.64 5.54 21.87
N ARG A 155 1.96 5.46 22.11
CA ARG A 155 2.90 6.59 21.92
C ARG A 155 2.86 7.07 20.48
N ARG A 156 3.05 6.15 19.54
CA ARG A 156 3.14 6.47 18.12
C ARG A 156 1.82 6.99 17.60
N PHE A 157 0.71 6.37 17.98
CA PHE A 157 -0.63 6.81 17.61
C PHE A 157 -0.86 8.25 18.05
N LEU A 158 -0.60 8.60 19.32
CA LEU A 158 -0.82 9.94 19.84
C LEU A 158 0.12 10.98 19.21
N LYS A 159 1.39 10.64 18.94
CA LYS A 159 2.32 11.54 18.23
C LYS A 159 1.80 11.87 16.83
N VAL A 160 1.46 10.83 16.06
CA VAL A 160 0.92 11.02 14.71
C VAL A 160 -0.42 11.76 14.74
N LEU A 161 -1.26 11.51 15.75
CA LEU A 161 -2.52 12.22 15.95
C LEU A 161 -2.29 13.73 16.16
N ILE A 162 -1.33 14.11 17.02
CA ILE A 162 -0.92 15.51 17.20
C ILE A 162 -0.48 16.11 15.87
N ASP A 163 0.45 15.45 15.17
CA ASP A 163 1.01 15.94 13.91
C ASP A 163 -0.08 16.17 12.85
N VAL A 164 -1.07 15.28 12.76
CA VAL A 164 -2.16 15.40 11.80
C VAL A 164 -3.14 16.50 12.18
N VAL A 165 -3.51 16.62 13.46
CA VAL A 165 -4.41 17.68 13.95
C VAL A 165 -3.74 19.06 13.80
N GLU A 166 -2.44 19.15 14.06
CA GLU A 166 -1.64 20.37 13.92
C GLU A 166 -1.72 20.94 12.50
N LYS A 167 -1.69 20.08 11.46
CA LYS A 167 -1.76 20.51 10.05
C LYS A 167 -3.00 21.34 9.70
N GLN A 168 -4.11 21.15 10.43
CA GLN A 168 -5.37 21.84 10.18
C GLN A 168 -5.68 22.92 11.23
N THR A 169 -4.84 23.04 12.27
CA THR A 169 -5.08 23.89 13.44
C THR A 169 -3.77 24.58 13.88
N SER A 170 -3.36 24.40 15.14
CA SER A 170 -2.05 24.79 15.66
C SER A 170 -1.55 23.70 16.59
N LYS A 171 -0.23 23.61 16.78
CA LYS A 171 0.37 22.63 17.69
C LYS A 171 -0.17 22.72 19.12
N ALA A 172 -0.33 23.95 19.62
CA ALA A 172 -0.90 24.21 20.94
C ALA A 172 -2.36 23.76 21.02
N PHE A 173 -3.16 23.97 19.97
CA PHE A 173 -4.52 23.46 19.90
C PHE A 173 -4.52 21.92 19.90
N ALA A 174 -3.75 21.28 19.02
CA ALA A 174 -3.69 19.83 18.89
C ALA A 174 -3.36 19.14 20.23
N ILE A 175 -2.30 19.59 20.91
CA ILE A 175 -1.87 19.00 22.18
C ILE A 175 -2.90 19.22 23.28
N ASN A 176 -3.43 20.45 23.42
CA ASN A 176 -4.41 20.73 24.48
C ASN A 176 -5.72 19.97 24.25
N THR A 177 -6.21 19.91 23.02
CA THR A 177 -7.44 19.18 22.68
C THR A 177 -7.27 17.67 22.92
N ILE A 178 -6.17 17.07 22.45
CA ILE A 178 -5.90 15.64 22.68
C ILE A 178 -5.73 15.35 24.16
N LYS A 179 -5.01 16.20 24.90
CA LYS A 179 -4.82 16.07 26.34
C LYS A 179 -6.14 16.13 27.10
N GLN A 180 -7.00 17.10 26.80
CA GLN A 180 -8.31 17.24 27.43
C GLN A 180 -9.17 15.98 27.24
N HIS A 181 -9.22 15.43 26.02
CA HIS A 181 -9.97 14.21 25.74
C HIS A 181 -9.36 12.99 26.42
N VAL A 182 -8.04 12.85 26.43
CA VAL A 182 -7.35 11.81 27.19
C VAL A 182 -7.67 11.92 28.69
N ASP A 183 -7.69 13.12 29.25
CA ASP A 183 -7.98 13.36 30.66
C ASP A 183 -9.42 12.97 31.03
N VAL A 184 -10.39 13.26 30.17
CA VAL A 184 -11.79 12.80 30.33
C VAL A 184 -11.87 11.27 30.27
N LEU A 185 -11.14 10.65 29.33
CA LEU A 185 -11.15 9.22 29.12
C LEU A 185 -10.46 8.42 30.24
N LYS A 186 -9.62 9.04 31.09
CA LYS A 186 -9.03 8.39 32.28
C LYS A 186 -10.08 7.82 33.24
N GLN A 187 -11.28 8.39 33.27
CA GLN A 187 -12.38 7.88 34.10
C GLN A 187 -12.90 6.52 33.62
N HIS A 188 -12.82 6.25 32.31
CA HIS A 188 -13.31 5.04 31.67
C HIS A 188 -12.17 4.03 31.39
N TYR A 189 -10.96 4.53 31.22
CA TYR A 189 -9.75 3.74 30.96
C TYR A 189 -8.67 4.12 31.97
N PRO A 190 -8.68 3.53 33.20
CA PRO A 190 -7.78 3.93 34.28
C PRO A 190 -6.30 3.83 33.92
N PHE A 191 -5.90 2.91 33.04
CA PHE A 191 -4.50 2.78 32.60
C PHE A 191 -3.97 4.02 31.86
N LEU A 192 -4.84 4.93 31.38
CA LEU A 192 -4.42 6.20 30.80
C LEU A 192 -3.78 7.14 31.85
N THR A 193 -3.83 6.83 33.15
CA THR A 193 -3.03 7.55 34.16
C THR A 193 -1.53 7.35 33.98
N TYR A 194 -1.12 6.27 33.29
CA TYR A 194 0.28 6.02 32.93
C TYR A 194 0.76 6.84 31.72
N LEU A 195 -0.12 7.65 31.11
CA LEU A 195 0.19 8.57 30.01
C LEU A 195 0.33 10.01 30.55
N SER A 196 1.45 10.65 30.23
CA SER A 196 1.69 12.08 30.47
C SER A 196 1.87 12.82 29.14
N MET A 197 1.19 13.96 29.01
CA MET A 197 1.29 14.86 27.86
C MET A 197 1.78 16.23 28.33
N ASN A 198 2.96 16.63 27.83
CA ASN A 198 3.64 17.87 28.21
C ASN A 198 3.24 19.02 27.27
N ASP A 199 3.04 20.22 27.82
CA ASP A 199 2.75 21.43 27.04
C ASP A 199 4.05 21.99 26.45
N VAL A 200 4.06 22.26 25.14
CA VAL A 200 5.21 22.73 24.34
C VAL A 200 5.84 24.01 24.90
N ARG A 201 5.06 24.79 25.67
CA ARG A 201 5.57 26.00 26.36
C ARG A 201 6.68 25.71 27.37
N TYR A 202 6.86 24.46 27.79
CA TYR A 202 7.85 24.04 28.78
C TYR A 202 8.88 23.01 28.26
N THR A 203 8.82 22.60 27.00
CA THR A 203 9.64 21.50 26.47
C THR A 203 10.97 21.98 25.88
N LEU A 204 11.88 22.47 26.70
CA LEU A 204 13.31 22.48 26.37
C LEU A 204 13.86 21.06 26.59
N GLY A 205 13.51 20.12 25.69
CA GLY A 205 14.09 18.77 25.65
C GLY A 205 13.31 17.62 26.31
N THR A 206 12.07 17.81 26.76
CA THR A 206 11.22 16.72 27.26
C THR A 206 10.34 16.11 26.17
N GLU A 207 10.08 14.79 26.24
CA GLU A 207 9.17 14.12 25.31
C GLU A 207 7.74 14.67 25.45
N GLU A 208 7.09 15.00 24.33
CA GLU A 208 5.70 15.51 24.28
C GLU A 208 4.70 14.50 24.86
N ILE A 209 4.97 13.20 24.64
CA ILE A 209 4.18 12.07 25.13
C ILE A 209 5.13 11.11 25.85
N ALA A 210 4.90 10.93 27.15
CA ALA A 210 5.60 9.96 27.98
C ALA A 210 4.61 8.89 28.46
N LEU A 211 4.99 7.63 28.34
CA LEU A 211 4.18 6.48 28.71
C LEU A 211 4.97 5.57 29.64
N GLN A 212 4.37 5.20 30.76
CA GLN A 212 5.00 4.26 31.69
C GLN A 212 4.85 2.81 31.21
N PRO A 213 5.83 1.92 31.46
CA PRO A 213 5.82 0.54 30.97
C PRO A 213 4.63 -0.32 31.41
N GLN A 214 3.92 0.07 32.48
CA GLN A 214 2.75 -0.62 33.03
C GLN A 214 1.64 -0.81 32.00
N ILE A 215 1.56 0.06 30.99
CA ILE A 215 0.60 -0.07 29.87
C ILE A 215 0.79 -1.37 29.10
N ASN A 216 1.99 -1.95 29.12
CA ASN A 216 2.29 -3.20 28.42
C ASN A 216 1.70 -4.44 29.10
N THR A 217 1.15 -4.28 30.32
CA THR A 217 0.43 -5.34 31.03
C THR A 217 -1.08 -5.32 30.77
N ILE A 218 -1.58 -4.30 30.07
CA ILE A 218 -3.01 -4.15 29.75
C ILE A 218 -3.37 -5.03 28.56
N GLU A 219 -4.57 -5.59 28.55
CA GLU A 219 -5.07 -6.34 27.40
C GLU A 219 -5.06 -5.45 26.13
N PRO A 220 -4.48 -5.91 25.01
CA PRO A 220 -4.36 -5.10 23.79
C PRO A 220 -5.70 -4.53 23.30
N GLN A 221 -6.80 -5.27 23.50
CA GLN A 221 -8.15 -4.84 23.10
C GLN A 221 -8.66 -3.68 23.97
N ASP A 222 -8.26 -3.59 25.24
CA ASP A 222 -8.58 -2.45 26.11
C ASP A 222 -7.83 -1.18 25.68
N VAL A 223 -6.56 -1.33 25.32
CA VAL A 223 -5.78 -0.23 24.74
C VAL A 223 -6.38 0.21 23.42
N GLY A 224 -6.80 -0.74 22.57
CA GLY A 224 -7.51 -0.45 21.33
C GLY A 224 -8.82 0.29 21.53
N ARG A 225 -9.63 -0.08 22.52
CA ARG A 225 -10.85 0.67 22.89
C ARG A 225 -10.56 2.11 23.25
N ALA A 226 -9.55 2.36 24.08
CA ALA A 226 -9.16 3.72 24.43
C ALA A 226 -8.68 4.52 23.21
N ILE A 227 -7.86 3.93 22.33
CA ILE A 227 -7.39 4.55 21.09
C ILE A 227 -8.59 4.96 20.20
N LYS A 228 -9.59 4.08 20.04
CA LYS A 228 -10.81 4.40 19.29
C LYS A 228 -11.56 5.57 19.90
N SER A 229 -11.76 5.56 21.22
CA SER A 229 -12.46 6.65 21.91
C SER A 229 -11.73 7.99 21.73
N ILE A 230 -10.39 8.00 21.82
CA ILE A 230 -9.59 9.20 21.56
C ILE A 230 -9.80 9.68 20.12
N LEU A 231 -9.70 8.79 19.13
CA LEU A 231 -9.88 9.16 17.72
C LEU A 231 -11.28 9.75 17.46
N GLN A 232 -12.32 9.13 18.02
CA GLN A 232 -13.72 9.55 17.84
C GLN A 232 -13.98 10.93 18.43
N GLU A 233 -13.54 11.20 19.66
CA GLU A 233 -13.71 12.50 20.29
C GLU A 233 -12.94 13.61 19.55
N ILE A 234 -11.77 13.30 19.00
CA ILE A 234 -10.99 14.24 18.19
C ILE A 234 -11.66 14.52 16.85
N GLU A 235 -12.10 13.50 16.13
CA GLU A 235 -12.85 13.65 14.87
C GLU A 235 -14.12 14.47 15.08
N LYS A 236 -14.86 14.22 16.17
CA LYS A 236 -16.03 15.01 16.55
C LYS A 236 -15.68 16.47 16.80
N THR A 237 -14.65 16.73 17.61
CA THR A 237 -14.19 18.11 17.90
C THR A 237 -13.80 18.84 16.62
N LEU A 238 -13.05 18.18 15.73
CA LEU A 238 -12.65 18.74 14.44
C LEU A 238 -13.86 19.04 13.55
N SER A 239 -14.85 18.14 13.51
CA SER A 239 -16.09 18.36 12.77
C SER A 239 -16.86 19.57 13.30
N GLU A 240 -16.97 19.72 14.62
CA GLU A 240 -17.64 20.86 15.28
C GLU A 240 -16.98 22.21 14.95
N ILE A 241 -15.66 22.22 14.74
CA ILE A 241 -14.93 23.43 14.31
C ILE A 241 -14.74 23.52 12.78
N GLY A 242 -15.48 22.72 12.01
CA GLY A 242 -15.52 22.79 10.54
C GLY A 242 -14.25 22.27 9.82
N ARG A 243 -13.52 21.32 10.43
CA ARG A 243 -12.30 20.72 9.88
C ARG A 243 -12.55 19.37 9.23
N ASN A 244 -11.61 18.95 8.39
CA ASN A 244 -11.70 17.71 7.64
C ASN A 244 -11.30 16.51 8.51
N SER A 245 -11.79 15.32 8.15
CA SER A 245 -11.35 14.08 8.80
C SER A 245 -9.84 13.88 8.68
N ILE A 246 -9.27 13.38 9.75
CA ILE A 246 -7.84 13.13 9.92
C ILE A 246 -7.46 11.67 9.68
N VAL A 247 -8.43 10.75 9.55
CA VAL A 247 -8.17 9.31 9.40
C VAL A 247 -7.25 8.99 8.22
N GLY A 248 -7.44 9.64 7.06
CA GLY A 248 -6.60 9.41 5.88
C GLY A 248 -5.14 9.81 6.11
N ASP A 249 -4.94 11.00 6.68
CA ASP A 249 -3.61 11.52 7.02
C ASP A 249 -2.94 10.73 8.15
N LEU A 250 -3.74 10.21 9.10
CA LEU A 250 -3.28 9.33 10.17
C LEU A 250 -2.80 7.98 9.60
N LYS A 251 -3.56 7.38 8.69
CA LYS A 251 -3.16 6.16 7.96
C LYS A 251 -1.87 6.38 7.16
N GLY A 252 -1.76 7.51 6.47
CA GLY A 252 -0.60 7.82 5.64
C GLY A 252 0.71 8.00 6.43
N GLN A 253 0.63 8.32 7.72
CA GLN A 253 1.79 8.57 8.58
C GLN A 253 2.15 7.40 9.53
N LEU A 254 1.25 6.42 9.67
CA LEU A 254 1.51 5.18 10.38
C LEU A 254 2.12 4.15 9.43
N THR A 255 3.15 3.45 9.89
CA THR A 255 3.72 2.36 9.09
C THR A 255 2.76 1.17 9.07
N PHE A 256 2.93 0.29 8.09
CA PHE A 256 2.13 -0.93 7.96
C PHE A 256 2.10 -1.77 9.25
N GLU A 257 3.21 -1.82 10.00
CA GLU A 257 3.29 -2.56 11.27
C GLU A 257 2.36 -1.99 12.34
N TYR A 258 2.34 -0.66 12.50
CA TYR A 258 1.45 0.01 13.45
C TYR A 258 -0.01 -0.16 13.03
N LEU A 259 -0.31 -0.08 11.73
CA LEU A 259 -1.65 -0.32 11.20
C LEU A 259 -2.12 -1.76 11.45
N GLY A 260 -1.25 -2.75 11.24
CA GLY A 260 -1.52 -4.14 11.55
C GLY A 260 -1.82 -4.35 13.04
N LYS A 261 -0.99 -3.79 13.92
CA LYS A 261 -1.16 -3.93 15.37
C LYS A 261 -2.40 -3.22 15.90
N LEU A 262 -2.71 -2.04 15.37
CA LEU A 262 -3.96 -1.34 15.65
C LEU A 262 -5.16 -2.21 15.28
N ASN A 263 -5.13 -2.86 14.11
CA ASN A 263 -6.20 -3.77 13.70
C ASN A 263 -6.33 -5.00 14.61
N GLU A 264 -5.21 -5.60 15.05
CA GLU A 264 -5.20 -6.69 16.06
C GLU A 264 -5.81 -6.24 17.41
N MET A 265 -5.55 -5.00 17.82
CA MET A 265 -6.17 -4.35 18.98
C MET A 265 -7.65 -3.99 18.74
N GLY A 266 -8.18 -4.30 17.57
CA GLY A 266 -9.54 -4.00 17.14
C GLY A 266 -9.74 -2.60 16.59
N VAL A 267 -8.72 -1.75 16.51
CA VAL A 267 -8.77 -0.37 15.99
C VAL A 267 -8.80 -0.35 14.47
N ALA A 268 -10.00 -0.26 13.91
CA ALA A 268 -10.19 0.07 12.50
C ALA A 268 -10.14 1.59 12.32
N LEU A 269 -9.07 2.07 11.69
CA LEU A 269 -9.02 3.44 11.19
C LEU A 269 -9.95 3.48 9.97
N THR A 270 -11.19 3.91 10.14
CA THR A 270 -12.14 4.10 9.03
C THR A 270 -12.61 5.54 9.05
N SER A 271 -12.61 6.22 7.91
CA SER A 271 -13.15 7.59 7.85
C SER A 271 -14.64 7.55 8.20
N GLN A 272 -14.99 8.04 9.40
CA GLN A 272 -16.37 8.07 9.89
C GLN A 272 -17.19 9.21 9.26
N ASN A 273 -16.56 10.16 8.54
CA ASN A 273 -17.20 11.42 8.15
C ASN A 273 -17.80 11.45 6.73
N VAL A 274 -17.78 10.35 5.98
CA VAL A 274 -18.50 10.25 4.70
C VAL A 274 -19.44 9.05 4.74
N GLY A 275 -20.69 9.31 5.12
CA GLY A 275 -21.76 8.32 5.00
C GLY A 275 -21.97 7.91 3.54
N TYR A 276 -22.39 6.67 3.29
CA TYR A 276 -22.55 6.20 1.93
C TYR A 276 -23.59 7.01 1.13
N ASN A 277 -24.57 7.64 1.78
CA ASN A 277 -25.48 8.58 1.11
C ASN A 277 -24.71 9.72 0.45
N ALA A 278 -23.84 10.38 1.22
CA ALA A 278 -23.01 11.47 0.72
C ALA A 278 -22.02 10.98 -0.36
N LEU A 279 -21.46 9.78 -0.17
CA LEU A 279 -20.58 9.15 -1.16
C LEU A 279 -21.28 8.93 -2.50
N PHE A 280 -22.44 8.26 -2.49
CA PHE A 280 -23.19 7.97 -3.72
C PHE A 280 -23.73 9.24 -4.38
N SER A 281 -24.24 10.19 -3.61
CA SER A 281 -24.64 11.50 -4.15
C SER A 281 -23.48 12.16 -4.88
N GLN A 282 -22.29 12.19 -4.28
CA GLN A 282 -21.14 12.81 -4.92
C GLN A 282 -20.69 12.04 -6.17
N VAL A 283 -20.61 10.70 -6.09
CA VAL A 283 -20.24 9.86 -7.25
C VAL A 283 -21.18 10.11 -8.41
N ILE A 284 -22.49 10.08 -8.16
CA ILE A 284 -23.52 10.29 -9.19
C ILE A 284 -23.43 11.71 -9.77
N LYS A 285 -23.29 12.72 -8.91
CA LYS A 285 -23.13 14.11 -9.32
C LYS A 285 -21.94 14.25 -10.28
N THR A 286 -20.77 13.78 -9.85
CA THR A 286 -19.54 13.86 -10.64
C THR A 286 -19.67 13.12 -11.98
N LEU A 287 -20.45 12.05 -12.06
CA LEU A 287 -20.68 11.34 -13.32
C LEU A 287 -21.62 12.08 -14.25
N VAL A 288 -22.73 12.60 -13.73
CA VAL A 288 -23.64 13.42 -14.54
C VAL A 288 -22.87 14.62 -15.09
N ASP A 289 -22.07 15.30 -14.27
CA ASP A 289 -21.26 16.45 -14.68
C ASP A 289 -20.21 16.06 -15.73
N ALA A 290 -19.50 14.94 -15.54
CA ALA A 290 -18.51 14.46 -16.51
C ALA A 290 -19.14 14.05 -17.85
N LEU A 291 -20.30 13.40 -17.83
CA LEU A 291 -21.03 12.98 -19.02
C LEU A 291 -21.68 14.16 -19.75
N SER A 292 -22.14 15.17 -19.02
CA SER A 292 -22.75 16.38 -19.58
C SER A 292 -21.74 17.29 -20.29
N LYS A 293 -20.44 17.12 -20.02
CA LYS A 293 -19.37 17.76 -20.82
C LYS A 293 -19.26 17.18 -22.23
N LYS A 294 -19.72 15.94 -22.44
CA LYS A 294 -19.56 15.18 -23.69
C LYS A 294 -20.90 14.89 -24.40
N SER A 295 -22.02 15.15 -23.73
CA SER A 295 -23.38 14.88 -24.22
C SER A 295 -24.38 15.88 -23.61
N SER A 296 -25.65 15.83 -24.00
CA SER A 296 -26.66 16.63 -23.30
C SER A 296 -26.88 16.13 -21.87
N GLU A 297 -27.21 17.04 -20.97
CA GLU A 297 -27.48 16.71 -19.57
C GLU A 297 -28.59 15.67 -19.41
N ASN A 298 -29.67 15.77 -20.20
CA ASN A 298 -30.74 14.78 -20.22
C ASN A 298 -30.24 13.39 -20.65
N ASN A 299 -29.27 13.32 -21.56
CA ASN A 299 -28.64 12.06 -21.95
C ASN A 299 -27.76 11.51 -20.82
N ALA A 300 -26.99 12.36 -20.13
CA ALA A 300 -26.20 11.98 -18.97
C ALA A 300 -27.08 11.42 -17.83
N ILE A 301 -28.17 12.11 -17.49
CA ILE A 301 -29.15 11.67 -16.48
C ILE A 301 -29.77 10.32 -16.88
N SER A 302 -30.19 10.19 -18.15
CA SER A 302 -30.78 8.95 -18.67
C SER A 302 -29.80 7.77 -18.57
N LEU A 303 -28.54 8.00 -18.93
CA LEU A 303 -27.49 6.98 -18.91
C LEU A 303 -27.21 6.51 -17.48
N VAL A 304 -27.05 7.45 -16.53
CA VAL A 304 -26.86 7.13 -15.10
C VAL A 304 -28.07 6.38 -14.53
N ASN A 305 -29.30 6.82 -14.81
CA ASN A 305 -30.51 6.12 -14.36
C ASN A 305 -30.64 4.72 -14.97
N SER A 306 -30.28 4.54 -16.25
CA SER A 306 -30.31 3.22 -16.89
C SER A 306 -29.37 2.24 -16.19
N PHE A 307 -28.20 2.73 -15.75
CA PHE A 307 -27.25 1.93 -15.00
C PHE A 307 -27.80 1.55 -13.63
N LEU A 308 -28.34 2.52 -12.88
CA LEU A 308 -28.88 2.29 -11.53
C LEU A 308 -29.94 1.19 -11.59
N ARG A 309 -30.82 1.25 -12.61
CA ARG A 309 -31.84 0.22 -12.88
C ARG A 309 -31.24 -1.12 -13.30
N LYS A 310 -30.18 -1.15 -14.11
CA LYS A 310 -29.56 -2.42 -14.56
C LYS A 310 -28.97 -3.23 -13.41
N ASN A 311 -28.60 -2.58 -12.30
CA ASN A 311 -27.93 -3.21 -11.16
C ASN A 311 -28.79 -3.28 -9.90
N ASP A 312 -30.05 -2.86 -9.99
CA ASP A 312 -30.98 -2.77 -8.86
C ASP A 312 -31.32 -4.14 -8.25
N ASN A 313 -31.30 -5.19 -9.06
CA ASN A 313 -31.50 -6.58 -8.63
C ASN A 313 -30.28 -7.19 -7.96
N LYS A 314 -29.08 -6.61 -8.18
CA LYS A 314 -27.83 -7.05 -7.55
C LYS A 314 -27.56 -6.29 -6.25
N TYR A 315 -27.92 -5.01 -6.22
CA TYR A 315 -27.75 -4.15 -5.06
C TYR A 315 -29.05 -3.42 -4.77
N GLU A 316 -29.79 -3.92 -3.81
CA GLU A 316 -31.14 -3.44 -3.49
C GLU A 316 -31.18 -1.95 -3.17
N PHE A 317 -30.12 -1.42 -2.54
CA PHE A 317 -30.03 0.00 -2.21
C PHE A 317 -29.99 0.92 -3.43
N LEU A 318 -29.58 0.45 -4.61
CA LEU A 318 -29.59 1.27 -5.83
C LEU A 318 -31.02 1.59 -6.30
N LYS A 319 -32.03 0.78 -5.92
CA LYS A 319 -33.46 1.08 -6.18
C LYS A 319 -33.92 2.38 -5.55
N LYS A 320 -33.21 2.80 -4.49
CA LYS A 320 -33.51 3.95 -3.65
C LYS A 320 -32.88 5.24 -4.19
N ILE A 321 -32.12 5.14 -5.29
CA ILE A 321 -31.41 6.26 -5.90
C ILE A 321 -32.06 6.59 -7.24
N LYS A 322 -32.39 7.86 -7.44
CA LYS A 322 -32.88 8.38 -8.73
C LYS A 322 -32.24 9.73 -9.04
N VAL A 323 -32.02 9.99 -10.33
CA VAL A 323 -31.60 11.31 -10.82
C VAL A 323 -32.73 11.89 -11.66
N GLU A 324 -33.17 13.10 -11.37
CA GLU A 324 -34.27 13.74 -12.10
C GLU A 324 -33.82 15.12 -12.62
N PRO A 325 -34.26 15.54 -13.82
CA PRO A 325 -34.03 16.91 -14.28
C PRO A 325 -34.68 17.90 -13.32
N SER A 326 -34.00 18.99 -13.02
CA SER A 326 -34.58 20.04 -12.18
C SER A 326 -35.62 20.84 -12.96
N VAL A 327 -36.69 21.24 -12.27
CA VAL A 327 -37.73 22.13 -12.80
C VAL A 327 -37.37 23.61 -12.56
N HIS A 328 -36.33 23.88 -11.75
CA HIS A 328 -35.91 25.22 -11.33
C HIS A 328 -34.50 25.57 -11.83
N GLN A 329 -34.27 26.83 -12.19
CA GLN A 329 -33.08 27.30 -12.96
C GLN A 329 -31.73 27.25 -12.20
N ASP A 330 -31.72 27.00 -10.89
CA ASP A 330 -30.51 27.13 -10.07
C ASP A 330 -29.66 25.85 -9.96
N GLU A 331 -30.27 24.68 -10.14
CA GLU A 331 -29.54 23.40 -10.21
C GLU A 331 -30.00 22.62 -11.44
N PRO A 332 -29.09 21.98 -12.19
CA PRO A 332 -29.43 21.26 -13.42
C PRO A 332 -30.27 19.98 -13.16
N TYR A 333 -30.00 19.27 -12.07
CA TYR A 333 -30.68 18.01 -11.72
C TYR A 333 -30.73 17.78 -10.20
N HIS A 334 -31.62 16.89 -9.77
CA HIS A 334 -31.72 16.44 -8.38
C HIS A 334 -31.34 14.96 -8.25
N ILE A 335 -30.56 14.65 -7.21
CA ILE A 335 -30.26 13.27 -6.81
C ILE A 335 -31.12 12.95 -5.60
N ILE A 336 -32.08 12.04 -5.78
CA ILE A 336 -33.00 11.60 -4.73
C ILE A 336 -32.48 10.28 -4.16
N ILE A 337 -32.21 10.27 -2.85
CA ILE A 337 -31.86 9.06 -2.10
C ILE A 337 -32.93 8.87 -1.02
N SER A 338 -33.75 7.82 -1.14
CA SER A 338 -34.98 7.69 -0.35
C SER A 338 -34.81 7.10 1.06
N ASP A 339 -33.67 6.49 1.40
CA ASP A 339 -33.36 5.98 2.75
C ASP A 339 -31.88 6.21 3.11
N THR A 340 -31.55 6.10 4.40
CA THR A 340 -30.17 6.05 4.87
C THR A 340 -29.53 4.69 4.58
N PHE A 341 -28.27 4.72 4.18
CA PHE A 341 -27.46 3.54 3.82
C PHE A 341 -26.71 2.96 5.02
N ASP A 342 -27.27 3.04 6.22
CA ASP A 342 -26.55 2.79 7.48
C ASP A 342 -26.12 1.32 7.66
N THR A 343 -26.65 0.40 6.85
CA THR A 343 -26.42 -1.06 6.95
C THR A 343 -25.74 -1.68 5.74
N ILE A 344 -25.24 -0.90 4.78
CA ILE A 344 -24.62 -1.45 3.56
C ILE A 344 -23.18 -1.86 3.86
N SER A 345 -22.76 -3.02 3.34
CA SER A 345 -21.37 -3.45 3.47
C SER A 345 -20.43 -2.66 2.55
N ASP A 346 -19.19 -2.39 3.00
CA ASP A 346 -18.13 -1.80 2.15
C ASP A 346 -17.94 -2.58 0.83
N THR A 347 -18.15 -3.91 0.87
CA THR A 347 -18.01 -4.77 -0.30
C THR A 347 -19.06 -4.46 -1.37
N ASP A 348 -20.32 -4.25 -0.97
CA ASP A 348 -21.41 -3.94 -1.89
C ASP A 348 -21.27 -2.53 -2.44
N VAL A 349 -20.90 -1.56 -1.59
CA VAL A 349 -20.60 -0.18 -2.01
C VAL A 349 -19.46 -0.17 -3.04
N ARG A 350 -18.36 -0.86 -2.75
CA ARG A 350 -17.21 -0.99 -3.66
C ARG A 350 -17.64 -1.54 -5.01
N ARG A 351 -18.32 -2.70 -5.02
CA ARG A 351 -18.70 -3.38 -6.26
C ARG A 351 -19.71 -2.58 -7.07
N ALA A 352 -20.64 -1.90 -6.40
CA ALA A 352 -21.61 -1.02 -7.06
C ALA A 352 -20.91 0.16 -7.75
N ILE A 353 -20.01 0.88 -7.05
CA ILE A 353 -19.26 2.00 -7.63
C ILE A 353 -18.38 1.53 -8.79
N GLN A 354 -17.66 0.42 -8.63
CA GLN A 354 -16.83 -0.14 -9.69
C GLN A 354 -17.64 -0.48 -10.94
N GLN A 355 -18.75 -1.21 -10.79
CA GLN A 355 -19.61 -1.56 -11.93
C GLN A 355 -20.24 -0.33 -12.58
N LEU A 356 -20.52 0.70 -11.78
CA LEU A 356 -21.07 1.97 -12.24
C LEU A 356 -20.09 2.67 -13.19
N LEU A 357 -18.82 2.75 -12.80
CA LEU A 357 -17.76 3.29 -13.65
C LEU A 357 -17.52 2.43 -14.90
N GLU A 358 -17.40 1.11 -14.74
CA GLU A 358 -17.14 0.18 -15.85
C GLU A 358 -18.26 0.21 -16.91
N ASN A 359 -19.53 0.20 -16.49
CA ASN A 359 -20.65 0.23 -17.43
C ASN A 359 -20.77 1.58 -18.14
N ILE A 360 -20.46 2.69 -17.46
CA ILE A 360 -20.44 4.01 -18.11
C ILE A 360 -19.35 4.04 -19.17
N LEU A 361 -18.14 3.56 -18.86
CA LEU A 361 -17.05 3.46 -19.83
C LEU A 361 -17.42 2.62 -21.04
N GLN A 362 -18.11 1.48 -20.85
CA GLN A 362 -18.60 0.64 -21.95
C GLN A 362 -19.65 1.32 -22.83
N SER A 363 -20.42 2.25 -22.26
CA SER A 363 -21.45 3.00 -23.00
C SER A 363 -20.92 4.25 -23.71
N LEU A 364 -19.68 4.66 -23.40
CA LEU A 364 -19.02 5.78 -24.04
C LEU A 364 -18.30 5.33 -25.32
N GLU A 365 -18.32 6.19 -26.34
CA GLU A 365 -17.48 5.99 -27.52
C GLU A 365 -15.98 6.00 -27.14
N LYS A 366 -15.15 5.25 -27.88
CA LYS A 366 -13.73 5.02 -27.58
C LYS A 366 -12.96 6.34 -27.30
N GLN A 367 -13.16 7.34 -28.15
CA GLN A 367 -12.58 8.69 -28.00
C GLN A 367 -13.01 9.43 -26.71
N ASN A 368 -14.20 9.13 -26.19
CA ASN A 368 -14.73 9.75 -24.98
C ASN A 368 -14.35 8.98 -23.70
N SER A 369 -13.77 7.79 -23.86
CA SER A 369 -13.47 6.88 -22.78
C SER A 369 -12.03 7.03 -22.25
N GLU A 370 -11.06 7.45 -23.08
CA GLU A 370 -9.61 7.43 -22.76
C GLU A 370 -9.22 8.30 -21.53
N ASP A 371 -9.92 9.40 -21.29
CA ASP A 371 -9.63 10.32 -20.16
C ASP A 371 -10.74 10.38 -19.10
N PHE A 372 -11.78 9.56 -19.21
CA PHE A 372 -12.97 9.69 -18.37
C PHE A 372 -12.68 9.44 -16.88
N ILE A 373 -11.90 8.39 -16.56
CA ILE A 373 -11.55 8.08 -15.16
C ILE A 373 -10.71 9.19 -14.54
N GLN A 374 -9.76 9.76 -15.30
CA GLN A 374 -8.94 10.86 -14.80
C GLN A 374 -9.79 12.11 -14.54
N GLN A 375 -10.70 12.47 -15.47
CA GLN A 375 -11.64 13.58 -15.28
C GLN A 375 -12.59 13.36 -14.11
N PHE A 376 -13.07 12.12 -13.92
CA PHE A 376 -13.89 11.74 -12.78
C PHE A 376 -13.13 11.95 -11.47
N LYS A 377 -11.88 11.49 -11.36
CA LYS A 377 -11.03 11.65 -10.17
C LYS A 377 -10.75 13.12 -9.86
N GLU A 378 -10.46 13.93 -10.87
CA GLU A 378 -10.20 15.37 -10.71
C GLU A 378 -11.43 16.17 -10.30
N SER A 379 -12.62 15.72 -10.74
CA SER A 379 -13.90 16.37 -10.45
C SER A 379 -14.51 15.93 -9.11
N LEU A 380 -13.91 14.95 -8.43
CA LEU A 380 -14.37 14.43 -7.16
C LEU A 380 -13.61 15.12 -6.02
N ASP A 381 -14.33 15.65 -5.03
CA ASP A 381 -13.67 16.20 -3.83
C ASP A 381 -12.84 15.11 -3.15
N LYS A 382 -11.60 15.47 -2.78
CA LYS A 382 -10.55 14.61 -2.24
C LYS A 382 -11.06 13.68 -1.13
N LYS A 383 -11.97 14.15 -0.27
CA LYS A 383 -12.52 13.33 0.83
C LYS A 383 -13.32 12.12 0.33
N TYR A 384 -14.06 12.27 -0.77
CA TYR A 384 -14.81 11.18 -1.37
C TYR A 384 -13.89 10.26 -2.18
N LEU A 385 -12.87 10.82 -2.84
CA LEU A 385 -11.91 10.03 -3.61
C LEU A 385 -11.16 9.06 -2.69
N LEU A 386 -10.67 9.57 -1.56
CA LEU A 386 -10.04 8.77 -0.53
C LEU A 386 -11.00 7.71 0.04
N LYS A 387 -12.29 8.02 0.21
CA LYS A 387 -13.29 7.05 0.67
C LYS A 387 -13.49 5.93 -0.36
N ILE A 388 -13.54 6.24 -1.66
CA ILE A 388 -13.68 5.27 -2.75
C ILE A 388 -12.46 4.33 -2.81
N GLU A 389 -11.26 4.87 -2.65
CA GLU A 389 -10.03 4.07 -2.59
C GLU A 389 -9.97 3.22 -1.30
N GLU A 390 -10.43 3.77 -0.17
CA GLU A 390 -10.49 3.07 1.12
C GLU A 390 -11.39 1.84 1.08
N ILE A 391 -12.56 1.93 0.45
CA ILE A 391 -13.45 0.78 0.27
C ILE A 391 -12.94 -0.20 -0.80
N GLY A 392 -11.82 0.10 -1.47
CA GLY A 392 -11.09 -0.82 -2.34
C GLY A 392 -11.47 -0.77 -3.81
N VAL A 393 -12.03 0.34 -4.31
CA VAL A 393 -12.21 0.55 -5.76
C VAL A 393 -10.86 0.92 -6.37
N ASN A 394 -10.40 0.13 -7.35
CA ASN A 394 -9.13 0.35 -8.01
C ASN A 394 -9.34 0.97 -9.40
N PHE A 395 -9.18 2.30 -9.47
CA PHE A 395 -9.32 3.06 -10.73
C PHE A 395 -8.36 2.57 -11.83
N HIS A 396 -7.15 2.16 -11.48
CA HIS A 396 -6.18 1.67 -12.45
C HIS A 396 -6.62 0.35 -13.10
N MET A 397 -7.24 -0.55 -12.34
CA MET A 397 -7.80 -1.79 -12.89
C MET A 397 -8.97 -1.51 -13.85
N ILE A 398 -9.78 -0.49 -13.56
CA ILE A 398 -10.89 -0.07 -14.42
C ILE A 398 -10.35 0.47 -15.75
N GLU A 399 -9.31 1.31 -15.71
CA GLU A 399 -8.61 1.83 -16.90
C GLU A 399 -7.98 0.70 -17.74
N LEU A 400 -7.35 -0.28 -17.09
CA LEU A 400 -6.76 -1.45 -17.77
C LEU A 400 -7.82 -2.33 -18.43
N HIS A 401 -8.94 -2.60 -17.77
CA HIS A 401 -10.04 -3.40 -18.35
C HIS A 401 -10.60 -2.77 -19.63
N GLN A 402 -10.67 -1.44 -19.67
CA GLN A 402 -11.09 -0.71 -20.86
C GLN A 402 -10.06 -0.80 -21.99
N ALA A 403 -8.76 -0.66 -21.69
CA ALA A 403 -7.69 -0.79 -22.68
C ALA A 403 -7.61 -2.21 -23.30
N MET A 404 -8.08 -3.22 -22.57
CA MET A 404 -8.09 -4.63 -23.00
C MET A 404 -9.42 -5.08 -23.61
N SER A 405 -10.47 -4.24 -23.60
CA SER A 405 -11.75 -4.57 -24.22
C SER A 405 -11.71 -4.18 -25.72
N PRO A 406 -11.92 -5.14 -26.65
CA PRO A 406 -11.73 -4.92 -28.09
C PRO A 406 -12.65 -3.87 -28.71
#